data_AF-E4ZJD7-F1
#
_entry.id   AF-E4ZJD7-F1
#
_cell.length_a   1.000
_cell.length_b   1.000
_cell.length_c   1.000
_cell.angle_alpha   90.00
_cell.angle_beta   90.00
_cell.angle_gamma   90.00
#
_symmetry.space_group_name_H-M   'P 1'
#
loop_
_entity.id
_entity.type
_entity.pdbx_description
1 polymer ?
#
loop_
_entity_poly.entity_id
_entity_poly.type
_entity_poly.pdbx_seq_one_letter_code
_entity_poly.pdbx_strand_id
1 'polypeptide(L)'
;MGAHYQSSPYDRGRHSLVGDIRFRGPYRVSAWWSGLMHYMFLDEPRTWNLVGEPSATSSTVLAYDFAHGFHVEKLMDLPHKRSALMMVNREKFFMLSPFVWDGERKVRPSLDALAKL
;
A
#
# COMPACT_ATOMS: atom_id res chain seq x y z
N MET A 1 -13.68 -6.47 -0.96
CA MET A 1 -12.90 -6.15 0.26
C MET A 1 -13.63 -6.54 1.53
N GLY A 2 -14.76 -5.93 1.90
CA GLY A 2 -15.44 -6.19 3.19
C GLY A 2 -15.90 -7.64 3.43
N ALA A 3 -16.17 -8.43 2.38
CA ALA A 3 -16.47 -9.86 2.53
C ALA A 3 -15.23 -10.74 2.79
N HIS A 4 -14.02 -10.19 2.60
CA HIS A 4 -12.77 -10.95 2.66
C HIS A 4 -11.96 -10.69 3.92
N TYR A 5 -12.28 -9.67 4.73
CA TYR A 5 -11.65 -9.43 6.03
C TYR A 5 -12.61 -8.70 6.97
N GLN A 6 -12.36 -8.78 8.28
CA GLN A 6 -13.12 -8.06 9.29
C GLN A 6 -12.74 -6.58 9.25
N SER A 7 -13.45 -5.80 8.42
CA SER A 7 -13.20 -4.38 8.27
C SER A 7 -13.68 -3.56 9.47
N SER A 8 -12.88 -2.59 9.88
CA SER A 8 -13.30 -1.53 10.80
C SER A 8 -14.12 -0.45 10.06
N PRO A 9 -15.06 0.24 10.72
CA PRO A 9 -15.84 1.31 10.11
C PRO A 9 -15.02 2.45 9.48
N TYR A 10 -13.77 2.62 9.90
CA TYR A 10 -12.87 3.70 9.45
C TYR A 10 -11.68 3.22 8.62
N ASP A 11 -11.62 1.92 8.29
CA ASP A 11 -10.61 1.42 7.35
C ASP A 11 -10.87 2.03 5.97
N ARG A 12 -9.83 2.56 5.32
CA ARG A 12 -9.97 3.18 4.00
C ARG A 12 -9.12 2.50 2.94
N GLY A 13 -9.76 2.26 1.81
CA GLY A 13 -9.14 1.68 0.62
C GLY A 13 -8.52 2.73 -0.29
N ARG A 14 -7.58 2.28 -1.12
CA ARG A 14 -6.94 3.08 -2.17
C ARG A 14 -6.93 2.33 -3.49
N HIS A 15 -7.36 2.98 -4.56
CA HIS A 15 -7.16 2.52 -5.92
C HIS A 15 -6.61 3.67 -6.75
N SER A 16 -5.45 3.49 -7.37
CA SER A 16 -4.76 4.56 -8.08
C SER A 16 -4.29 4.09 -9.44
N LEU A 17 -4.42 4.96 -10.44
CA LEU A 17 -3.94 4.72 -11.80
C LEU A 17 -3.26 5.97 -12.33
N VAL A 18 -2.21 5.78 -13.11
CA VAL A 18 -1.55 6.84 -13.88
C VAL A 18 -1.84 6.56 -15.35
N GLY A 19 -2.73 7.36 -15.94
CA GLY A 19 -3.20 7.14 -17.31
C GLY A 19 -2.06 7.20 -18.32
N ASP A 20 -1.44 8.37 -18.45
CA ASP A 20 -0.38 8.60 -19.42
C ASP A 20 0.98 8.06 -18.94
N ILE A 21 1.58 7.21 -19.77
CA ILE A 21 2.83 6.52 -19.50
C ILE A 21 3.99 7.48 -19.24
N ARG A 22 3.96 8.68 -19.85
CA ARG A 22 4.99 9.72 -19.66
C ARG A 22 5.05 10.20 -18.23
N PHE A 23 3.99 10.00 -17.43
CA PHE A 23 3.88 10.39 -16.02
C PHE A 23 4.03 9.22 -15.05
N ARG A 24 4.31 8.01 -15.54
CA ARG A 24 4.62 6.87 -14.69
C ARG A 24 6.06 6.94 -14.18
N GLY A 25 6.38 6.03 -13.27
CA GLY A 25 7.74 5.79 -12.82
C GLY A 25 8.01 6.18 -11.36
N PRO A 26 9.07 5.62 -10.79
CA PRO A 26 9.38 5.68 -9.36
C PRO A 26 9.52 7.11 -8.85
N TYR A 27 10.16 7.99 -9.63
CA TYR A 27 10.40 9.39 -9.25
C TYR A 27 9.11 10.20 -9.06
N ARG A 28 8.08 9.94 -9.86
CA ARG A 28 6.79 10.64 -9.71
C ARG A 28 5.94 9.97 -8.65
N VAL A 29 5.94 8.64 -8.62
CA VAL A 29 5.20 7.87 -7.62
C VAL A 29 5.67 8.21 -6.21
N SER A 30 6.97 8.31 -5.97
CA SER A 30 7.51 8.67 -4.65
C SER A 30 7.01 10.04 -4.16
N ALA A 31 6.72 10.97 -5.06
CA ALA A 31 6.24 12.30 -4.69
C ALA A 31 4.79 12.30 -4.17
N TRP A 32 3.91 11.40 -4.66
CA TRP A 32 2.49 11.41 -4.29
C TRP A 32 2.04 10.18 -3.50
N TRP A 33 2.79 9.08 -3.49
CA TRP A 33 2.33 7.83 -2.88
C TRP A 33 2.16 7.97 -1.37
N SER A 34 3.24 8.35 -0.68
CA SER A 34 3.27 8.69 0.76
C SER A 34 2.34 9.86 1.07
N GLY A 35 2.37 10.92 0.25
CA GLY A 35 1.55 12.11 0.44
C GLY A 35 0.05 11.81 0.50
N LEU A 36 -0.45 10.93 -0.38
CA LEU A 36 -1.86 10.54 -0.37
C LEU A 36 -2.23 9.77 0.91
N MET A 37 -1.39 8.82 1.33
CA MET A 37 -1.62 8.03 2.54
C MET A 37 -1.55 8.89 3.81
N HIS A 38 -0.58 9.81 3.85
CA HIS A 38 -0.45 10.79 4.91
C HIS A 38 -1.69 11.68 4.99
N TYR A 39 -2.14 12.22 3.84
CA TYR A 39 -3.39 12.99 3.77
C TYR A 39 -4.57 12.18 4.32
N MET A 40 -4.72 10.92 3.90
CA MET A 40 -5.77 10.06 4.42
C MET A 40 -5.70 10.04 5.95
N PHE A 41 -4.62 9.60 6.58
CA PHE A 41 -4.53 9.52 8.04
C PHE A 41 -4.80 10.83 8.81
N LEU A 42 -4.57 12.00 8.18
CA LEU A 42 -4.88 13.29 8.77
C LEU A 42 -6.33 13.72 8.58
N ASP A 43 -6.90 13.45 7.40
CA ASP A 43 -8.27 13.83 7.01
C ASP A 43 -9.33 13.12 7.87
N GLU A 44 -9.07 11.87 8.26
CA GLU A 44 -9.92 11.13 9.19
C GLU A 44 -9.06 10.48 10.29
N PRO A 45 -8.99 11.07 11.51
CA PRO A 45 -8.11 10.61 12.57
C PRO A 45 -8.50 9.25 13.15
N ARG A 46 -9.75 8.79 12.93
CA ARG A 46 -10.20 7.44 13.33
C ARG A 46 -9.75 6.35 12.36
N THR A 47 -9.21 6.71 11.20
CA THR A 47 -8.65 5.72 10.27
C THR A 47 -7.43 5.08 10.91
N TRP A 48 -7.60 3.81 11.28
CA TRP A 48 -6.51 3.01 11.82
C TRP A 48 -5.73 2.29 10.73
N ASN A 49 -6.42 1.73 9.73
CA ASN A 49 -5.79 1.01 8.63
C ASN A 49 -6.08 1.65 7.27
N LEU A 50 -5.05 1.68 6.42
CA LEU A 50 -5.22 1.80 4.98
C LEU A 50 -5.08 0.42 4.35
N VAL A 51 -5.94 0.14 3.37
CA VAL A 51 -5.99 -1.15 2.69
C VAL A 51 -5.86 -1.00 1.17
N GLY A 52 -5.27 -2.00 0.53
CA GLY A 52 -5.15 -2.09 -0.92
C GLY A 52 -5.44 -3.50 -1.42
N GLU A 53 -5.94 -3.62 -2.65
CA GLU A 53 -6.15 -4.90 -3.32
C GLU A 53 -5.40 -5.05 -4.66
N PRO A 54 -4.08 -4.79 -4.73
CA PRO A 54 -3.33 -5.02 -5.96
C PRO A 54 -3.39 -6.50 -6.38
N SER A 55 -3.23 -6.75 -7.68
CA SER A 55 -3.02 -8.11 -8.17
C SER A 55 -1.80 -8.72 -7.46
N ALA A 56 -1.90 -9.98 -7.03
CA ALA A 56 -0.79 -10.68 -6.38
C ALA A 56 0.47 -10.79 -7.29
N THR A 57 0.30 -10.59 -8.60
CA THR A 57 1.39 -10.58 -9.59
C THR A 57 1.93 -9.18 -9.91
N SER A 58 1.37 -8.11 -9.32
CA SER A 58 1.77 -6.73 -9.61
C SER A 58 3.00 -6.32 -8.80
N SER A 59 4.18 -6.75 -9.25
CA SER A 59 5.45 -6.51 -8.54
C SER A 59 5.72 -5.02 -8.26
N THR A 60 5.35 -4.12 -9.17
CA THR A 60 5.58 -2.67 -9.01
C THR A 60 4.74 -2.07 -7.89
N VAL A 61 3.43 -2.36 -7.84
CA VAL A 61 2.55 -1.79 -6.81
C VAL A 61 2.87 -2.37 -5.45
N LEU A 62 3.11 -3.69 -5.38
CA LEU A 62 3.54 -4.36 -4.15
C LEU A 62 4.84 -3.77 -3.62
N ALA A 63 5.82 -3.51 -4.48
CA ALA A 63 7.07 -2.86 -4.09
C ALA A 63 6.86 -1.46 -3.49
N TYR A 64 5.96 -0.65 -4.06
CA TYR A 64 5.62 0.65 -3.47
C TYR A 64 4.92 0.51 -2.13
N ASP A 65 3.96 -0.40 -2.00
CA ASP A 65 3.27 -0.65 -0.73
C ASP A 65 4.26 -1.07 0.36
N PHE A 66 5.15 -2.02 0.09
CA PHE A 66 6.19 -2.43 1.04
C PHE A 66 7.13 -1.29 1.43
N ALA A 67 7.53 -0.45 0.47
CA ALA A 67 8.38 0.71 0.74
C ALA A 67 7.72 1.73 1.69
N HIS A 68 6.38 1.74 1.78
CA HIS A 68 5.62 2.67 2.62
C HIS A 68 5.04 2.00 3.88
N GLY A 69 5.57 0.83 4.25
CA GLY A 69 5.24 0.12 5.48
C GLY A 69 4.06 -0.84 5.39
N PHE A 70 3.44 -1.02 4.22
CA PHE A 70 2.39 -2.02 4.07
C PHE A 70 2.95 -3.44 4.23
N HIS A 71 2.08 -4.35 4.64
CA HIS A 71 2.31 -5.78 4.65
C HIS A 71 1.20 -6.51 3.92
N VAL A 72 1.48 -7.75 3.52
CA VAL A 72 0.46 -8.66 3.02
C VAL A 72 -0.29 -9.21 4.22
N GLU A 73 -1.54 -8.80 4.39
CA GLU A 73 -2.42 -9.34 5.43
C GLU A 73 -2.86 -10.77 5.05
N LYS A 74 -3.22 -10.98 3.79
CA LYS A 74 -3.52 -12.30 3.20
C LYS A 74 -3.66 -12.23 1.69
N LEU A 75 -3.69 -13.39 1.05
CA LEU A 75 -4.11 -13.54 -0.34
C LEU A 75 -5.63 -13.77 -0.38
N MET A 76 -6.29 -13.17 -1.38
CA MET A 76 -7.73 -13.35 -1.62
C MET A 76 -8.01 -13.54 -3.10
N ASP A 77 -8.91 -14.45 -3.41
CA ASP A 77 -9.42 -14.65 -4.76
C ASP A 77 -10.68 -13.80 -4.94
N LEU A 78 -10.56 -12.78 -5.80
CA LEU A 78 -11.69 -11.97 -6.27
C LEU A 78 -12.17 -12.55 -7.62
N PRO A 79 -13.43 -12.33 -8.03
CA PRO A 79 -13.98 -12.94 -9.24
C PRO A 79 -13.17 -12.74 -10.52
N HIS A 80 -12.35 -11.68 -10.59
CA HIS A 80 -11.58 -11.29 -11.77
C HIS A 80 -10.05 -11.30 -11.55
N LYS A 81 -9.55 -11.61 -10.34
CA LYS A 81 -8.11 -11.66 -10.04
C LYS A 81 -7.81 -12.28 -8.68
N ARG A 82 -6.63 -12.89 -8.56
CA ARG A 82 -6.00 -13.14 -7.25
C ARG A 82 -5.31 -11.87 -6.77
N SER A 83 -5.69 -11.39 -5.59
CA SER A 83 -5.20 -10.14 -5.01
C SER A 83 -4.42 -10.40 -3.72
N ALA A 84 -3.44 -9.55 -3.45
CA ALA A 84 -2.89 -9.42 -2.11
C ALA A 84 -3.71 -8.37 -1.36
N LEU A 85 -4.26 -8.72 -0.19
CA LEU A 85 -4.80 -7.73 0.73
C LEU A 85 -3.62 -7.05 1.40
N MET A 86 -3.27 -5.87 0.91
CA MET A 86 -2.23 -5.04 1.49
C MET A 86 -2.83 -4.21 2.62
N MET A 87 -2.14 -4.10 3.74
CA MET A 87 -2.58 -3.28 4.88
C MET A 87 -1.40 -2.51 5.49
N VAL A 88 -1.64 -1.29 5.95
CA VAL A 88 -0.74 -0.57 6.87
C VAL A 88 -1.57 0.10 7.94
N ASN A 89 -1.14 0.02 9.20
CA ASN A 89 -1.77 0.78 10.27
C ASN A 89 -1.12 2.17 10.43
N ARG A 90 -1.80 3.06 11.14
CA ARG A 90 -1.37 4.45 11.36
C ARG A 90 0.05 4.53 11.93
N GLU A 91 0.32 3.80 13.01
CA GLU A 91 1.62 3.83 13.69
C GLU A 91 2.76 3.41 12.77
N LYS A 92 2.61 2.26 12.09
CA LYS A 92 3.60 1.73 11.16
C LYS A 92 3.85 2.68 10.01
N PHE A 93 2.81 3.30 9.46
CA PHE A 93 2.96 4.30 8.41
C PHE A 93 3.80 5.49 8.89
N PHE A 94 3.45 6.11 10.02
CA PHE A 94 4.19 7.29 10.52
C PHE A 94 5.61 6.96 11.01
N MET A 95 5.90 5.70 11.35
CA MET A 95 7.23 5.26 11.78
C MET A 95 8.14 4.83 10.62
N LEU A 96 7.59 4.20 9.59
CA LEU A 96 8.39 3.53 8.54
C LEU A 96 8.29 4.19 7.17
N SER A 97 7.23 4.95 6.89
CA SER A 97 7.00 5.48 5.56
C SER A 97 7.97 6.62 5.24
N PRO A 98 8.74 6.53 4.15
CA PRO A 98 9.59 7.62 3.74
C PRO A 98 8.73 8.75 3.12
N PHE A 99 8.99 10.00 3.50
CA PHE A 99 8.43 11.15 2.79
C PHE A 99 9.04 11.33 1.40
N VAL A 100 10.26 10.82 1.19
CA VAL A 100 10.95 10.79 -0.10
C VAL A 100 11.55 9.40 -0.29
N TRP A 101 11.13 8.71 -1.35
CA TRP A 101 11.80 7.49 -1.81
C TRP A 101 12.73 7.86 -2.98
N ASP A 102 14.02 7.59 -2.81
CA ASP A 102 15.10 7.92 -3.75
C ASP A 102 15.16 6.99 -4.97
N GLY A 103 14.26 6.01 -5.04
CA GLY A 103 14.26 5.04 -6.13
C GLY A 103 15.39 4.02 -6.03
N GLU A 104 15.90 3.74 -4.81
CA GLU A 104 16.78 2.58 -4.57
C GLU A 104 16.27 1.38 -5.39
N ARG A 105 17.12 0.82 -6.27
CA ARG A 105 16.78 -0.31 -7.16
C ARG A 105 16.22 -1.52 -6.40
N LYS A 106 16.47 -1.60 -5.09
CA LYS A 106 15.92 -2.56 -4.16
C LYS A 106 15.09 -1.83 -3.12
N VAL A 107 13.78 -2.06 -3.13
CA VAL A 107 12.94 -1.76 -1.97
C VAL A 107 13.52 -2.52 -0.78
N ARG A 108 13.82 -1.79 0.30
CA ARG A 108 14.25 -2.43 1.55
C ARG A 108 13.17 -3.41 1.95
N PRO A 109 13.51 -4.68 2.22
CA PRO A 109 12.50 -5.66 2.58
C PRO A 109 11.70 -5.08 3.74
N SER A 110 10.37 -5.11 3.60
CA SER A 110 9.47 -4.97 4.74
C SER A 110 10.01 -5.88 5.85
N LEU A 111 9.92 -5.46 7.11
CA LEU A 111 10.24 -6.35 8.23
C LEU A 111 9.41 -7.66 8.15
N ASP A 112 8.28 -7.61 7.45
CA ASP A 112 7.40 -8.74 7.15
C ASP A 112 7.77 -9.50 5.86
N ALA A 113 8.78 -9.09 5.09
CA ALA A 113 9.28 -9.86 3.94
C ALA A 113 9.90 -11.20 4.38
N LEU A 114 10.30 -11.30 5.66
CA LEU A 114 10.73 -12.54 6.31
C LEU A 114 9.59 -13.26 7.05
N ALA A 115 8.42 -12.63 7.18
CA ALA A 115 7.22 -13.29 7.66
C ALA A 115 6.75 -14.22 6.54
N LYS A 116 7.30 -15.44 6.55
CA LYS A 116 6.89 -16.54 5.67
C LYS A 116 5.36 -16.68 5.76
N LEU A 117 4.67 -16.33 4.68
CA LEU A 117 3.37 -16.88 4.35
C LEU A 117 3.54 -18.36 3.99
#